data_AF-A0A7K3WX81-F1
#
_entry.id   AF-A0A7K3WX81-F1
#
_cell.length_a   1.000
_cell.length_b   1.000
_cell.length_c   1.000
_cell.angle_alpha   90.00
_cell.angle_beta   90.00
_cell.angle_gamma   90.00
#
_symmetry.space_group_name_H-M   'P 1'
#
loop_
_entity.id
_entity.type
_entity.pdbx_description
1 polymer ?
#
loop_
_entity_poly.entity_id
_entity_poly.type
_entity_poly.pdbx_seq_one_letter_code
_entity_poly.pdbx_strand_id
1 'polypeptide(L)'
;MRPKYEMADVLRAHWPHVPGMKGMNGWKLRTLGALMHCRTADLGAHKDVCTNCGTIELSYNSCRNQHCPMCQGHKREREISAAATEIKQNTKGLYHNCYRIQW
;
A
#
# COMPACT_ATOMS: atom_id res chain seq x y z
N MET A 1 11.64 1.31 8.72
CA MET A 1 12.61 1.71 7.69
C MET A 1 11.82 2.02 6.43
N ARG A 2 11.92 3.23 5.86
CA ARG A 2 11.26 3.55 4.58
C ARG A 2 12.24 3.25 3.44
N PRO A 3 11.88 2.42 2.44
CA PRO A 3 12.79 2.10 1.35
C PRO A 3 13.08 3.36 0.51
N LYS A 4 14.26 3.40 -0.12
CA LYS A 4 14.67 4.52 -0.98
C LYS A 4 13.84 4.59 -2.27
N TYR A 5 13.34 3.46 -2.74
CA TYR A 5 12.53 3.33 -3.94
C TYR A 5 11.30 2.49 -3.63
N GLU A 6 10.15 2.93 -4.11
CA GLU A 6 8.91 2.16 -4.11
C GLU A 6 8.72 1.42 -5.45
N MET A 7 7.85 0.41 -5.48
CA MET A 7 7.50 -0.30 -6.72
C MET A 7 7.05 0.66 -7.83
N ALA A 8 6.34 1.71 -7.44
CA ALA A 8 5.87 2.77 -8.33
C ALA A 8 7.02 3.50 -9.04
N ASP A 9 8.13 3.75 -8.33
CA ASP A 9 9.29 4.46 -8.88
C ASP A 9 10.00 3.63 -9.95
N VAL A 10 10.19 2.34 -9.67
CA VAL A 10 10.81 1.39 -10.61
C VAL A 10 9.93 1.24 -11.86
N LEU A 11 8.63 1.09 -11.70
CA LEU A 11 7.72 0.93 -12.83
C LEU A 11 7.68 2.18 -13.70
N ARG A 12 7.64 3.39 -13.12
CA ARG A 12 7.69 4.64 -13.88
C ARG A 12 8.98 4.77 -14.69
N ALA A 13 10.13 4.46 -14.08
CA ALA A 13 11.42 4.56 -14.74
C ALA A 13 11.54 3.64 -15.97
N HIS A 14 10.88 2.48 -15.95
CA HIS A 14 10.97 1.47 -17.01
C HIS A 14 9.73 1.34 -17.89
N TRP A 15 8.63 2.04 -17.58
CA TRP A 15 7.34 1.94 -18.27
C TRP A 15 7.42 2.02 -19.80
N PRO A 16 8.24 2.89 -20.43
CA PRO A 16 8.33 2.98 -21.88
C PRO A 16 8.68 1.65 -22.58
N HIS A 17 9.36 0.74 -21.88
CA HIS A 17 9.78 -0.55 -22.43
C HIS A 17 8.77 -1.67 -22.17
N VAL A 18 7.84 -1.49 -21.22
CA VAL A 18 6.94 -2.55 -20.74
C VAL A 18 5.96 -3.03 -21.81
N PRO A 19 5.28 -2.17 -22.61
CA PRO A 19 4.32 -2.62 -23.62
C PRO A 19 4.90 -3.52 -24.71
N GLY A 20 6.20 -3.39 -25.01
CA GLY A 20 6.88 -4.17 -26.06
C GLY A 20 7.53 -5.47 -25.57
N MET A 21 7.47 -5.79 -24.27
CA MET A 21 8.15 -6.98 -23.74
C MET A 21 7.49 -8.27 -24.22
N LYS A 22 8.32 -9.27 -24.55
CA LYS A 22 7.84 -10.61 -24.95
C LYS A 22 6.95 -11.22 -23.86
N GLY A 23 5.78 -11.72 -24.24
CA GLY A 23 4.83 -12.33 -23.32
C GLY A 23 4.05 -11.32 -22.45
N MET A 24 4.13 -10.03 -22.78
CA MET A 24 3.25 -9.01 -22.22
C MET A 24 1.84 -9.17 -22.80
N ASN A 25 0.84 -9.19 -21.93
CA ASN A 25 -0.57 -9.25 -22.33
C ASN A 25 -1.38 -8.18 -21.58
N GLY A 26 -2.63 -7.97 -21.98
CA GLY A 26 -3.46 -6.90 -21.40
C GLY A 26 -3.65 -7.02 -19.89
N TRP A 27 -3.73 -8.24 -19.33
CA TRP A 27 -3.85 -8.42 -17.88
C TRP A 27 -2.57 -8.02 -17.13
N LYS A 28 -1.39 -8.37 -17.66
CA LYS A 28 -0.11 -7.93 -17.09
C LYS A 28 0.03 -6.42 -17.16
N LEU A 29 -0.32 -5.79 -18.28
CA LEU A 29 -0.28 -4.34 -18.44
C LEU A 29 -1.19 -3.61 -17.45
N ARG A 30 -2.44 -4.06 -17.30
CA ARG A 30 -3.37 -3.49 -16.30
C ARG A 30 -2.85 -3.67 -14.88
N THR A 31 -2.27 -4.82 -14.58
CA THR A 31 -1.67 -5.09 -13.26
C THR A 31 -0.50 -4.16 -13.01
N LEU A 32 0.48 -4.10 -13.91
CA LEU A 32 1.65 -3.22 -13.77
C LEU A 32 1.24 -1.74 -13.70
N GLY A 33 0.26 -1.30 -14.49
CA GLY A 33 -0.31 0.04 -14.38
C GLY A 33 -0.92 0.32 -13.01
N ALA A 34 -1.72 -0.61 -12.47
CA ALA A 34 -2.27 -0.47 -11.12
C ALA A 34 -1.18 -0.43 -10.03
N LEU A 35 -0.10 -1.21 -10.19
CA LEU A 35 1.04 -1.19 -9.27
C LEU A 35 1.83 0.13 -9.35
N MET A 36 1.91 0.75 -10.53
CA MET A 36 2.61 2.01 -10.77
C MET A 36 1.97 3.19 -10.05
N HIS A 37 0.64 3.18 -9.86
CA HIS A 37 -0.10 4.24 -9.17
C HIS A 37 -0.41 3.90 -7.70
N CYS A 38 -0.20 2.66 -7.28
CA CYS A 38 -0.55 2.21 -5.93
C CYS A 38 0.22 2.98 -4.85
N ARG A 39 -0.49 3.48 -3.83
CA ARG A 39 0.07 4.26 -2.71
C ARG A 39 0.82 5.53 -3.16
N THR A 40 0.35 6.15 -4.23
CA THR A 40 0.83 7.45 -4.71
C THR A 40 -0.29 8.48 -4.69
N ALA A 41 0.07 9.75 -4.90
CA ALA A 41 -0.90 10.84 -5.00
C ALA A 41 -1.92 10.65 -6.14
N ASP A 42 -1.58 9.86 -7.17
CA ASP A 42 -2.45 9.59 -8.33
C ASP A 42 -3.78 8.94 -7.95
N LEU A 43 -3.84 8.22 -6.83
CA LEU A 43 -5.05 7.55 -6.33
C LEU A 43 -5.75 8.32 -5.21
N GLY A 44 -5.30 9.52 -4.90
CA GLY A 44 -5.75 10.28 -3.73
C GLY A 44 -5.22 9.72 -2.41
N ALA A 45 -5.63 10.35 -1.32
CA ALA A 45 -5.18 10.00 0.02
C ALA A 45 -6.31 10.20 1.03
N HIS A 46 -6.16 9.53 2.18
CA HIS A 46 -7.00 9.78 3.33
C HIS A 46 -6.14 10.20 4.51
N LYS A 47 -6.75 11.05 5.34
CA LYS A 47 -6.19 11.48 6.61
C LYS A 47 -7.03 10.87 7.72
N ASP A 48 -6.41 10.04 8.54
CA ASP A 48 -7.00 9.49 9.75
C ASP A 48 -6.63 10.41 10.93
N VAL A 49 -7.63 10.94 11.62
CA VAL A 49 -7.46 11.87 12.74
C VAL A 49 -8.04 11.25 13.99
N CYS A 50 -7.19 11.08 15.01
CA CYS A 50 -7.63 10.64 16.32
C CYS A 50 -8.06 11.84 17.16
N THR A 51 -9.32 11.86 17.63
CA THR A 51 -9.82 12.92 18.52
C THR A 51 -9.30 12.79 19.95
N ASN A 52 -8.84 11.60 20.34
CA ASN A 52 -8.38 11.33 21.71
C ASN A 52 -6.94 11.78 21.93
N CYS A 53 -6.04 11.51 20.98
CA CYS A 53 -4.61 11.80 21.13
C CYS A 53 -4.06 12.81 20.10
N GLY A 54 -4.90 13.31 19.20
CA GLY A 54 -4.50 14.29 18.18
C GLY A 54 -3.60 13.74 17.07
N THR A 55 -3.30 12.43 17.08
CA THR A 55 -2.48 11.80 16.03
C THR A 55 -3.17 11.94 14.68
N ILE A 56 -2.38 12.37 13.70
CA ILE A 56 -2.77 12.48 12.31
C ILE A 56 -1.90 11.52 11.51
N GLU A 57 -2.54 10.63 10.75
CA GLU A 57 -1.86 9.74 9.82
C GLU A 57 -2.36 10.01 8.40
N LEU A 58 -1.44 10.31 7.48
CA LEU A 58 -1.73 10.48 6.06
C LEU A 58 -1.34 9.21 5.32
N SER A 59 -2.30 8.63 4.62
CA SER A 59 -2.11 7.41 3.84
C SER A 59 -2.63 7.57 2.42
N TYR A 60 -1.78 7.28 1.43
CA TYR A 60 -2.24 7.20 0.03
C TYR A 60 -3.14 5.98 -0.19
N ASN A 61 -4.10 6.12 -1.10
CA ASN A 61 -5.05 5.05 -1.38
C ASN A 61 -4.37 3.86 -2.10
N SER A 62 -4.88 2.67 -1.82
CA SER A 62 -4.40 1.44 -2.45
C SER A 62 -5.02 1.28 -3.84
N CYS A 63 -4.31 0.64 -4.77
CA CYS A 63 -4.83 0.39 -6.12
C CYS A 63 -5.92 -0.69 -6.19
N ARG A 64 -6.23 -1.34 -5.06
CA ARG A 64 -7.25 -2.41 -4.91
C ARG A 64 -7.07 -3.61 -5.85
N ASN A 65 -5.93 -3.73 -6.54
CA ASN A 65 -5.64 -4.87 -7.40
C ASN A 65 -5.25 -6.09 -6.53
N GLN A 66 -5.88 -7.24 -6.79
CA GLN A 66 -5.68 -8.48 -6.03
C GLN A 66 -4.25 -9.06 -6.14
N HIS A 67 -3.50 -8.69 -7.17
CA HIS A 67 -2.12 -9.13 -7.40
C HIS A 67 -1.08 -8.12 -6.91
N CYS A 68 -1.50 -6.99 -6.34
CA CYS A 68 -0.57 -6.00 -5.82
C CYS A 68 0.05 -6.47 -4.51
N PRO A 69 1.39 -6.70 -4.45
CA PRO A 69 2.05 -7.19 -3.24
C PRO A 69 1.98 -6.17 -2.09
N MET A 70 1.90 -4.87 -2.40
CA MET A 70 1.73 -3.81 -1.39
C MET A 70 0.33 -3.82 -0.78
N CYS A 71 -0.72 -4.08 -1.58
CA CYS A 71 -2.11 -4.16 -1.09
C CYS A 71 -2.40 -5.48 -0.38
N GLN A 72 -1.76 -6.57 -0.80
CA GLN A 72 -1.90 -7.89 -0.18
C GLN A 72 -0.90 -8.11 0.96
N GLY A 73 -0.05 -7.13 1.27
CA GLY A 73 0.99 -7.21 2.31
C GLY A 73 0.45 -7.66 3.67
N HIS A 74 -0.80 -7.31 3.99
CA HIS A 74 -1.50 -7.73 5.22
C HIS A 74 -1.64 -9.26 5.40
N LYS A 75 -1.55 -10.04 4.31
CA LYS A 75 -1.54 -11.51 4.38
C LYS A 75 -0.14 -12.02 4.76
N ARG A 76 0.90 -11.47 4.13
CA ARG A 76 2.30 -11.75 4.46
C ARG A 76 2.67 -11.31 5.88
N GLU A 77 2.24 -10.12 6.28
CA GLU A 77 2.44 -9.62 7.64
C GLU A 77 1.72 -10.48 8.68
N ARG A 78 0.54 -11.02 8.36
CA ARG A 78 -0.16 -11.99 9.22
C ARG A 78 0.60 -13.30 9.38
N GLU A 79 1.19 -13.82 8.32
CA GLU A 79 2.02 -15.04 8.37
C GLU A 79 3.32 -14.81 9.17
N ILE A 80 4.02 -13.70 8.93
CA ILE A 80 5.22 -13.32 9.68
C ILE A 80 4.88 -13.02 11.15
N SER A 81 3.77 -12.32 11.40
CA SER A 81 3.28 -12.03 12.75
C SER A 81 2.89 -13.29 13.50
N ALA A 82 2.27 -14.27 12.83
CA ALA A 82 1.91 -15.55 13.43
C ALA A 82 3.18 -16.33 13.86
N ALA A 83 4.27 -16.22 13.09
CA ALA A 83 5.58 -16.72 13.48
C ALA A 83 6.25 -15.89 14.59
N ALA A 84 5.94 -14.60 14.70
CA ALA A 84 6.50 -13.67 15.69
C ALA A 84 5.68 -13.56 17.00
N THR A 85 4.61 -14.36 17.17
CA THR A 85 3.65 -14.30 18.30
C THR A 85 4.22 -14.71 19.66
N GLU A 86 5.53 -14.62 19.88
CA GLU A 86 6.10 -14.71 21.24
C GLU A 86 6.34 -13.32 21.87
N ILE A 87 6.32 -12.21 21.12
CA ILE A 87 6.70 -10.91 21.69
C ILE A 87 5.75 -9.75 21.30
N LYS A 88 4.96 -9.33 22.30
CA LYS A 88 4.27 -8.03 22.49
C LYS A 88 3.10 -7.70 21.53
N GLN A 89 1.90 -8.14 21.92
CA GLN A 89 0.67 -7.43 21.57
C GLN A 89 0.56 -6.12 22.38
N ASN A 90 1.23 -5.06 21.92
CA ASN A 90 0.79 -3.69 22.24
C ASN A 90 -0.25 -3.28 21.21
N THR A 91 -1.49 -3.70 21.44
CA THR A 91 -2.66 -3.31 20.65
C THR A 91 -2.99 -1.84 20.96
N LYS A 92 -2.38 -0.91 20.22
CA LYS A 92 -2.87 0.48 20.07
C LYS A 92 -4.20 0.52 19.31
N GLY A 93 -5.21 -0.21 19.80
CA GLY A 93 -6.47 -0.44 19.10
C GLY A 93 -7.68 -0.58 20.01
N LEU A 94 -7.58 -0.13 21.27
CA LEU A 94 -8.73 -0.10 22.17
C LEU A 94 -8.96 1.35 22.59
N TYR A 95 -10.10 1.92 22.16
CA TYR A 95 -10.70 3.20 22.61
C TYR A 95 -10.21 4.53 22.01
N HIS A 96 -9.60 4.55 20.82
CA HIS A 96 -9.35 5.82 20.13
C HIS A 96 -10.46 6.09 19.10
N ASN A 97 -11.17 7.21 19.25
CA ASN A 97 -12.14 7.66 18.25
C ASN A 97 -11.38 8.30 17.10
N CYS A 98 -11.37 7.63 15.96
CA CYS A 98 -10.69 8.06 14.75
C CYS A 98 -11.71 8.26 13.65
N TYR A 99 -11.68 9.44 13.02
CA TYR A 99 -12.47 9.71 11.82
C TYR A 99 -11.56 9.90 10.61
N ARG A 100 -12.09 9.58 9.43
CA ARG A 100 -11.37 9.59 8.16
C ARG A 100 -11.90 10.70 7.27
N ILE A 101 -10.99 11.54 6.78
CA ILE A 101 -11.27 12.50 5.70
C ILE A 101 -10.69 11.93 4.40
N GLN A 102 -11.49 11.87 3.33
CA GLN A 102 -11.08 11.38 2.01
C GLN A 102 -11.08 12.52 1.00
N TRP A 103 -10.05 12.55 0.16
CA TRP A 103 -9.92 13.44 -1.00
C TRP A 103 -9.55 12.61 -2.23
#